data_AF-A0A4V2MR33-F1
#
_entry.id   AF-A0A4V2MR33-F1
#
_cell.length_a   1.000
_cell.length_b   1.000
_cell.length_c   1.000
_cell.angle_alpha   90.00
_cell.angle_beta   90.00
_cell.angle_gamma   90.00
#
_symmetry.space_group_name_H-M   'P 1'
#
loop_
_entity.id
_entity.type
_entity.pdbx_description
1 polymer ?
#
loop_
_entity_poly.entity_id
_entity_poly.type
_entity_poly.pdbx_seq_one_letter_code
_entity_poly.pdbx_strand_id
1 'polypeptide(L)'
;MKSLTYLFIIGLPTLAFAQDSLENALKMPIEKKNVRATFKSTKLINIQTNETIYKNEMDFRVDHRFGDIAGSGGGIKNFFGLDQSTDIRIGFDYGISDKLSVGIARAKGAGVVTQLYEGNLKYRLLEQTDDEKIPVAVTLFGSTTIAAVKASTDPTAVNAYSQFQDRLVYVVQGIIARKFNNNFSMLVMPSYIHRNFTVFGDENDLFALSVGGRIKLTKRMAFVADYTIPFRNKDKKAYLESTSGNQFYNTLGAGLEFETGGHIFHLNFTNATAIQESQFITDTNTSWLKGQYRWGFSIARRFSFDKKKAK
;
A
#
# COMPACT_ATOMS: atom_id res chain seq x y z
N MET A 1 20.75 61.62 37.22
CA MET A 1 19.62 60.95 36.55
C MET A 1 19.68 61.34 35.08
N LYS A 2 19.82 60.34 34.19
CA LYS A 2 20.13 60.48 32.76
C LYS A 2 18.87 60.25 31.91
N SER A 3 18.76 61.01 30.81
CA SER A 3 18.12 60.72 29.49
C SER A 3 17.27 61.92 29.06
N LEU A 4 17.75 62.87 28.26
CA LEU A 4 18.07 62.85 26.82
C LEU A 4 16.94 62.33 25.92
N THR A 5 16.16 63.29 25.43
CA THR A 5 15.13 63.20 24.40
C THR A 5 15.78 63.14 23.01
N TYR A 6 15.48 62.13 22.21
CA TYR A 6 15.75 62.15 20.77
C TYR A 6 14.50 61.72 20.01
N LEU A 7 13.97 62.67 19.24
CA LEU A 7 12.91 62.51 18.26
C LEU A 7 13.54 61.93 16.98
N PHE A 8 13.13 60.74 16.57
CA PHE A 8 13.55 60.13 15.30
C PHE A 8 12.30 59.94 14.43
N ILE A 9 12.10 60.88 13.50
CA ILE A 9 11.18 60.73 12.37
C ILE A 9 11.99 60.05 11.25
N ILE A 10 11.76 58.77 11.02
CA ILE A 10 12.19 58.08 9.79
C ILE A 10 10.94 57.81 8.96
N GLY A 11 10.93 58.36 7.76
CA GLY A 11 9.86 58.19 6.78
C GLY A 11 9.69 56.74 6.35
N LEU A 12 8.43 56.31 6.25
CA LEU A 12 8.04 55.13 5.49
C LEU A 12 8.26 55.41 3.99
N PRO A 13 8.97 54.54 3.24
CA PRO A 13 8.76 54.46 1.81
C PRO A 13 7.46 53.65 1.58
N THR A 14 6.38 54.32 1.19
CA THR A 14 5.22 53.64 0.63
C THR A 14 5.61 53.05 -0.71
N LEU A 15 5.90 51.75 -0.75
CA LEU A 15 5.97 50.99 -2.00
C LEU A 15 4.55 50.85 -2.54
N ALA A 16 4.23 51.66 -3.54
CA ALA A 16 2.99 51.57 -4.29
C ALA A 16 2.98 50.27 -5.13
N PHE A 17 2.26 49.26 -4.66
CA PHE A 17 1.90 48.07 -5.45
C PHE A 17 0.63 48.37 -6.25
N ALA A 18 0.77 48.91 -7.46
CA ALA A 18 -0.38 49.20 -8.32
C ALA A 18 -0.26 48.72 -9.77
N GLN A 19 0.75 47.90 -10.12
CA GLN A 19 0.95 47.41 -11.50
C GLN A 19 0.75 45.91 -11.70
N ASP A 20 0.44 45.12 -10.67
CA ASP A 20 0.24 43.67 -10.79
C ASP A 20 -1.17 43.25 -11.30
N SER A 21 -2.11 44.18 -11.51
CA SER A 21 -3.52 43.83 -11.76
C SER A 21 -3.85 43.50 -13.22
N LEU A 22 -3.22 44.16 -14.19
CA LEU A 22 -3.56 43.99 -15.61
C LEU A 22 -2.92 42.74 -16.23
N GLU A 23 -1.69 42.41 -15.81
CA GLU A 23 -0.97 41.23 -16.29
C GLU A 23 -1.56 39.92 -15.73
N ASN A 24 -2.13 39.96 -14.52
CA ASN A 24 -2.91 38.86 -13.96
C ASN A 24 -4.31 38.75 -14.58
N ALA A 25 -4.90 39.84 -15.06
CA ALA A 25 -6.19 39.82 -15.78
C ALA A 25 -6.09 39.26 -17.20
N LEU A 26 -4.89 39.26 -17.80
CA LEU A 26 -4.61 38.70 -19.13
C LEU A 26 -4.19 37.22 -19.10
N LYS A 27 -3.95 36.63 -17.92
CA LYS A 27 -3.74 35.19 -17.77
C LYS A 27 -5.07 34.48 -17.96
N MET A 28 -5.27 33.87 -19.13
CA MET A 28 -6.31 32.86 -19.31
C MET A 28 -6.23 31.87 -18.14
N PRO A 29 -7.36 31.48 -17.51
CA PRO A 29 -7.32 30.52 -16.42
C PRO A 29 -6.66 29.25 -16.94
N ILE A 30 -5.43 28.98 -16.50
CA ILE A 30 -4.77 27.70 -16.73
C ILE A 30 -5.70 26.68 -16.06
N GLU A 31 -6.40 25.91 -16.89
CA GLU A 31 -7.27 24.85 -16.43
C GLU A 31 -6.42 23.97 -15.51
N LYS A 32 -6.80 23.88 -14.22
CA LYS A 32 -6.06 23.12 -13.23
C LYS A 32 -6.00 21.66 -13.67
N LYS A 33 -4.87 21.22 -14.18
CA LYS A 33 -4.67 19.82 -14.56
C LYS A 33 -4.11 19.08 -13.35
N ASN A 34 -4.93 18.18 -12.82
CA ASN A 34 -4.49 17.22 -11.83
C ASN A 34 -3.52 16.24 -12.50
N VAL A 35 -2.44 15.93 -11.81
CA VAL A 35 -1.51 14.88 -12.20
C VAL A 35 -2.26 13.55 -12.24
N ARG A 36 -2.14 12.85 -13.36
CA ARG A 36 -2.74 11.52 -13.57
C ARG A 36 -1.66 10.45 -13.73
N ALA A 37 -2.06 9.21 -13.45
CA ALA A 37 -1.23 8.01 -13.61
C ALA A 37 0.12 8.17 -12.89
N THR A 38 0.06 8.42 -11.59
CA THR A 38 1.24 8.37 -10.69
C THR A 38 1.73 6.93 -10.62
N PHE A 39 0.79 5.99 -10.49
CA PHE A 39 1.04 4.57 -10.71
C PHE A 39 0.07 4.04 -11.77
N LYS A 40 0.34 2.85 -12.30
CA LYS A 40 -0.56 2.19 -13.27
C LYS A 40 -1.58 1.29 -12.56
N SER A 41 -1.19 0.71 -11.43
CA SER A 41 -1.99 -0.22 -10.64
C SER A 41 -2.33 0.38 -9.27
N THR A 42 -3.42 -0.11 -8.65
CA THR A 42 -3.85 0.22 -7.27
C THR A 42 -2.94 -0.36 -6.19
N LYS A 43 -2.10 -1.33 -6.56
CA LYS A 43 -1.04 -1.94 -5.74
C LYS A 43 0.29 -1.96 -6.50
N LEU A 44 1.40 -1.85 -5.74
CA LEU A 44 2.76 -2.21 -6.18
C LEU A 44 2.98 -3.72 -6.03
N ILE A 45 3.96 -4.16 -5.21
CA ILE A 45 4.19 -5.57 -4.89
C ILE A 45 3.35 -5.97 -3.69
N ASN A 46 3.58 -5.32 -2.56
CA ASN A 46 2.87 -5.54 -1.31
C ASN A 46 1.89 -4.41 -1.01
N ILE A 47 2.29 -3.17 -1.31
CA ILE A 47 1.64 -1.97 -0.78
C ILE A 47 0.63 -1.33 -1.74
N GLN A 48 -0.29 -0.54 -1.17
CA GLN A 48 -1.28 0.23 -1.90
C GLN A 48 -0.65 1.47 -2.57
N THR A 49 -1.21 1.90 -3.70
CA THR A 49 -0.90 3.18 -4.37
C THR A 49 -2.02 4.19 -4.20
N ASN A 50 -1.76 5.45 -4.56
CA ASN A 50 -2.76 6.53 -4.59
C ASN A 50 -3.80 6.37 -5.73
N GLU A 51 -3.73 5.28 -6.49
CA GLU A 51 -4.66 5.00 -7.57
C GLU A 51 -5.96 4.39 -7.02
N THR A 52 -7.09 4.98 -7.44
CA THR A 52 -8.46 4.50 -7.24
C THR A 52 -9.00 3.93 -8.55
N ILE A 53 -10.05 3.13 -8.45
CA ILE A 53 -10.84 2.67 -9.58
C ILE A 53 -11.82 3.78 -9.98
N TYR A 54 -11.89 4.09 -11.27
CA TYR A 54 -12.76 5.14 -11.79
C TYR A 54 -14.23 4.76 -11.71
N LYS A 55 -15.10 5.77 -11.75
CA LYS A 55 -16.55 5.55 -11.66
C LYS A 55 -17.02 4.55 -12.71
N ASN A 56 -17.84 3.59 -12.27
CA ASN A 56 -18.38 2.51 -13.12
C ASN A 56 -17.31 1.61 -13.75
N GLU A 57 -16.11 1.56 -13.19
CA GLU A 57 -15.09 0.57 -13.53
C GLU A 57 -14.92 -0.43 -12.39
N MET A 58 -14.48 -1.64 -12.73
CA MET A 58 -14.09 -2.68 -11.79
C MET A 58 -12.70 -3.21 -12.13
N ASP A 59 -11.82 -3.30 -11.13
CA ASP A 59 -10.56 -4.02 -11.19
C ASP A 59 -10.79 -5.43 -10.66
N PHE A 60 -10.68 -6.42 -11.54
CA PHE A 60 -10.55 -7.81 -11.12
C PHE A 60 -9.09 -8.15 -11.00
N ARG A 61 -8.68 -8.64 -9.82
CA ARG A 61 -7.28 -8.92 -9.51
C ARG A 61 -7.10 -10.32 -8.95
N VAL A 62 -6.10 -11.01 -9.48
CA VAL A 62 -5.56 -12.25 -8.90
C VAL A 62 -4.11 -12.01 -8.56
N ASP A 63 -3.78 -12.21 -7.28
CA ASP A 63 -2.41 -12.19 -6.75
C ASP A 63 -2.03 -13.61 -6.33
N HIS A 64 -0.85 -14.08 -6.71
CA HIS A 64 -0.33 -15.39 -6.35
C HIS A 64 1.09 -15.28 -5.80
N ARG A 65 1.38 -16.03 -4.73
CA ARG A 65 2.72 -16.19 -4.19
C ARG A 65 3.10 -17.67 -4.13
N PHE A 66 4.24 -17.99 -4.71
CA PHE A 66 4.80 -19.34 -4.68
C PHE A 66 5.52 -19.63 -3.35
N GLY A 67 6.16 -20.79 -3.23
CA GLY A 67 7.09 -21.11 -2.14
C GLY A 67 8.43 -20.38 -2.24
N ASP A 68 9.30 -20.65 -1.28
CA ASP A 68 10.65 -20.07 -1.26
C ASP A 68 11.45 -20.49 -2.50
N ILE A 69 12.14 -19.53 -3.12
CA ILE A 69 13.00 -19.77 -4.29
C ILE A 69 14.24 -20.57 -3.89
N ALA A 70 14.83 -20.24 -2.75
CA ALA A 70 16.06 -20.82 -2.25
C ALA A 70 15.95 -21.11 -0.74
N GLY A 71 17.08 -21.39 -0.09
CA GLY A 71 17.09 -21.78 1.32
C GLY A 71 16.60 -23.20 1.54
N SER A 72 16.28 -23.54 2.78
CA SER A 72 15.87 -24.89 3.18
C SER A 72 14.50 -25.30 2.62
N GLY A 73 13.61 -24.34 2.36
CA GLY A 73 12.27 -24.55 1.82
C GLY A 73 12.17 -24.47 0.30
N GLY A 74 13.25 -24.11 -0.40
CA GLY A 74 13.25 -23.85 -1.84
C GLY A 74 14.21 -24.75 -2.64
N GLY A 75 14.75 -24.19 -3.73
CA GLY A 75 15.71 -24.85 -4.61
C GLY A 75 15.09 -25.92 -5.50
N ILE A 76 15.95 -26.65 -6.22
CA ILE A 76 15.53 -27.60 -7.28
C ILE A 76 14.55 -28.68 -6.79
N LYS A 77 14.62 -29.08 -5.51
CA LYS A 77 13.74 -30.10 -4.92
C LYS A 77 12.28 -29.68 -4.83
N ASN A 78 12.02 -28.37 -4.76
CA ASN A 78 10.69 -27.77 -4.72
C ASN A 78 10.44 -26.90 -5.95
N PHE A 79 11.15 -27.20 -7.05
CA PHE A 79 11.14 -26.45 -8.30
C PHE A 79 11.28 -24.92 -8.11
N PHE A 80 12.23 -24.50 -7.26
CA PHE A 80 12.44 -23.08 -6.91
C PHE A 80 11.18 -22.40 -6.35
N GLY A 81 10.41 -23.14 -5.57
CA GLY A 81 9.19 -22.69 -4.91
C GLY A 81 7.92 -22.90 -5.73
N LEU A 82 8.02 -23.26 -7.01
CA LEU A 82 6.89 -23.35 -7.93
C LEU A 82 5.88 -24.45 -7.61
N ASP A 83 6.32 -25.51 -6.92
CA ASP A 83 5.46 -26.60 -6.48
C ASP A 83 4.55 -26.22 -5.29
N GLN A 84 4.74 -25.01 -4.75
CA GLN A 84 4.04 -24.54 -3.56
C GLN A 84 3.28 -23.24 -3.84
N SER A 85 2.17 -23.05 -3.14
CA SER A 85 1.41 -21.81 -3.13
C SER A 85 1.27 -21.31 -1.69
N THR A 86 2.03 -20.28 -1.34
CA THR A 86 2.01 -19.70 0.00
C THR A 86 0.74 -18.91 0.22
N ASP A 87 0.31 -18.13 -0.76
CA ASP A 87 -0.96 -17.39 -0.71
C ASP A 87 -1.52 -17.12 -2.11
N ILE A 88 -2.85 -17.02 -2.17
CA ILE A 88 -3.61 -16.65 -3.36
C ILE A 88 -4.70 -15.69 -2.91
N ARG A 89 -4.77 -14.50 -3.53
CA ARG A 89 -5.82 -13.52 -3.31
C ARG A 89 -6.58 -13.27 -4.60
N ILE A 90 -7.91 -13.32 -4.51
CA ILE A 90 -8.82 -12.95 -5.58
C ILE A 90 -9.64 -11.78 -5.09
N GLY A 91 -9.60 -10.65 -5.80
CA GLY A 91 -10.23 -9.41 -5.40
C GLY A 91 -10.99 -8.72 -6.51
N PHE A 92 -12.01 -7.97 -6.11
CA PHE A 92 -12.81 -7.10 -6.95
C PHE A 92 -12.89 -5.73 -6.30
N ASP A 93 -12.35 -4.71 -6.95
CA ASP A 93 -12.46 -3.32 -6.53
C ASP A 93 -13.34 -2.55 -7.53
N TYR A 94 -14.35 -1.83 -7.05
CA TYR A 94 -15.31 -1.08 -7.87
C TYR A 94 -15.24 0.42 -7.56
N GLY A 95 -15.24 1.25 -8.61
CA GLY A 95 -15.27 2.70 -8.47
C GLY A 95 -16.69 3.24 -8.31
N ILE A 96 -17.02 3.70 -7.09
CA ILE A 96 -18.25 4.44 -6.81
C ILE A 96 -18.18 5.84 -7.45
N SER A 97 -17.01 6.46 -7.39
CA SER A 97 -16.67 7.70 -8.09
C SER A 97 -15.20 7.65 -8.53
N ASP A 98 -14.74 8.65 -9.29
CA ASP A 98 -13.33 8.73 -9.67
C ASP A 98 -12.37 8.90 -8.48
N LYS A 99 -12.92 9.22 -7.30
CA LYS A 99 -12.18 9.41 -6.05
C LYS A 99 -12.46 8.33 -5.00
N LEU A 100 -13.51 7.52 -5.15
CA LEU A 100 -13.95 6.57 -4.13
C LEU A 100 -14.10 5.18 -4.73
N SER A 101 -13.36 4.22 -4.18
CA SER A 101 -13.47 2.81 -4.53
C SER A 101 -13.80 1.98 -3.30
N VAL A 102 -14.53 0.90 -3.52
CA VAL A 102 -14.80 -0.15 -2.53
C VAL A 102 -14.35 -1.48 -3.09
N GLY A 103 -13.96 -2.40 -2.21
CA GLY A 103 -13.48 -3.69 -2.65
C GLY A 103 -13.87 -4.83 -1.74
N ILE A 104 -13.90 -6.01 -2.32
CA ILE A 104 -13.98 -7.28 -1.60
C ILE A 104 -12.92 -8.22 -2.13
N ALA A 105 -12.35 -9.05 -1.25
CA ALA A 105 -11.42 -10.08 -1.67
C ALA A 105 -11.47 -11.31 -0.77
N ARG A 106 -11.01 -12.43 -1.30
CA ARG A 106 -10.71 -13.64 -0.53
C ARG A 106 -9.25 -13.97 -0.71
N ALA A 107 -8.51 -14.10 0.39
CA ALA A 107 -7.16 -14.64 0.41
C ALA A 107 -7.13 -16.02 1.07
N LYS A 108 -6.22 -16.89 0.61
CA LYS A 108 -5.93 -18.15 1.30
C LYS A 108 -5.37 -17.84 2.69
N GLY A 109 -4.55 -16.80 2.80
CA GLY A 109 -3.79 -16.47 4.00
C GLY A 109 -2.54 -17.34 4.11
N ALA A 110 -1.53 -16.80 4.79
CA ALA A 110 -0.31 -17.53 5.11
C ALA A 110 -0.25 -17.88 6.61
N GLY A 111 0.49 -18.95 6.93
CA GLY A 111 0.59 -19.45 8.30
C GLY A 111 -0.68 -20.17 8.77
N VAL A 112 -0.98 -20.05 10.07
CA VAL A 112 -2.11 -20.74 10.71
C VAL A 112 -3.44 -20.04 10.43
N VAL A 113 -3.44 -18.70 10.40
CA VAL A 113 -4.63 -17.91 10.15
C VAL A 113 -4.90 -17.85 8.64
N THR A 114 -5.92 -18.58 8.20
CA THR A 114 -6.26 -18.77 6.79
C THR A 114 -7.72 -18.42 6.51
N GLN A 115 -8.13 -18.51 5.24
CA GLN A 115 -9.50 -18.25 4.79
C GLN A 115 -9.95 -16.83 5.11
N LEU A 116 -9.18 -15.87 4.60
CA LEU A 116 -9.38 -14.45 4.90
C LEU A 116 -10.39 -13.85 3.92
N TYR A 117 -11.41 -13.21 4.46
CA TYR A 117 -12.36 -12.39 3.71
C TYR A 117 -12.11 -10.92 4.03
N GLU A 118 -11.91 -10.11 2.99
CA GLU A 118 -11.55 -8.70 3.08
C GLU A 118 -12.70 -7.86 2.51
N GLY A 119 -13.05 -6.79 3.23
CA GLY A 119 -13.77 -5.64 2.68
C GLY A 119 -12.91 -4.39 2.79
N ASN A 120 -12.87 -3.55 1.76
CA ASN A 120 -12.02 -2.37 1.73
C ASN A 120 -12.70 -1.12 1.16
N LEU A 121 -12.13 0.03 1.49
CA LEU A 121 -12.49 1.36 1.01
C LEU A 121 -11.20 2.11 0.66
N LYS A 122 -11.19 2.81 -0.47
CA LYS A 122 -10.09 3.70 -0.86
C LYS A 122 -10.64 5.05 -1.32
N TYR A 123 -10.16 6.13 -0.72
CA TYR A 123 -10.63 7.48 -0.99
C TYR A 123 -9.47 8.44 -1.32
N ARG A 124 -9.51 9.05 -2.50
CA ARG A 124 -8.54 10.05 -2.94
C ARG A 124 -8.90 11.42 -2.37
N LEU A 125 -8.20 11.77 -1.29
CA LEU A 125 -8.43 13.01 -0.53
C LEU A 125 -7.85 14.24 -1.25
N LEU A 126 -6.59 14.17 -1.67
CA LEU A 126 -5.89 15.24 -2.38
C LEU A 126 -5.26 14.73 -3.67
N GLU A 127 -5.30 15.55 -4.71
CA GLU A 127 -4.74 15.27 -6.03
C GLU A 127 -3.54 16.19 -6.26
N GLN A 128 -2.41 15.62 -6.66
CA GLN A 128 -1.25 16.41 -7.05
C GLN A 128 -1.63 17.28 -8.26
N THR A 129 -1.18 18.53 -8.31
CA THR A 129 -1.44 19.45 -9.42
C THR A 129 -0.16 19.72 -10.23
N ASP A 130 -0.31 19.91 -11.55
CA ASP A 130 0.82 20.21 -12.43
C ASP A 130 1.45 21.60 -12.15
N ASP A 131 0.72 22.50 -11.48
CA ASP A 131 1.18 23.84 -11.10
C ASP A 131 1.90 23.88 -9.73
N GLU A 132 2.20 22.72 -9.15
CA GLU A 132 2.91 22.54 -7.87
C GLU A 132 2.23 23.17 -6.63
N LYS A 133 1.01 23.71 -6.75
CA LYS A 133 0.24 24.18 -5.57
C LYS A 133 -0.10 23.05 -4.61
N ILE A 134 -0.35 21.86 -5.15
CA ILE A 134 -0.47 20.62 -4.38
C ILE A 134 0.63 19.67 -4.90
N PRO A 135 1.80 19.61 -4.25
CA PRO A 135 2.95 18.86 -4.75
C PRO A 135 2.87 17.35 -4.53
N VAL A 136 1.88 16.88 -3.76
CA VAL A 136 1.68 15.47 -3.42
C VAL A 136 0.21 15.08 -3.50
N ALA A 137 -0.08 13.85 -3.90
CA ALA A 137 -1.39 13.25 -3.78
C ALA A 137 -1.53 12.57 -2.41
N VAL A 138 -2.71 12.65 -1.80
CA VAL A 138 -3.05 11.97 -0.54
C VAL A 138 -4.27 11.09 -0.77
N THR A 139 -4.15 9.82 -0.44
CA THR A 139 -5.24 8.83 -0.54
C THR A 139 -5.34 8.06 0.77
N LEU A 140 -6.57 7.85 1.24
CA LEU A 140 -6.85 7.08 2.44
C LEU A 140 -7.30 5.68 2.03
N PHE A 141 -6.79 4.66 2.68
CA PHE A 141 -7.22 3.28 2.51
C PHE A 141 -7.62 2.69 3.86
N GLY A 142 -8.71 1.95 3.88
CA GLY A 142 -9.18 1.21 5.04
C GLY A 142 -9.62 -0.19 4.62
N SER A 143 -9.33 -1.19 5.43
CA SER A 143 -9.88 -2.54 5.23
C SER A 143 -10.21 -3.22 6.54
N THR A 144 -11.17 -4.14 6.46
CA THR A 144 -11.51 -5.10 7.51
C THR A 144 -11.33 -6.49 6.96
N THR A 145 -10.61 -7.34 7.70
CA THR A 145 -10.38 -8.73 7.35
C THR A 145 -11.00 -9.63 8.41
N ILE A 146 -11.71 -10.66 7.97
CA ILE A 146 -12.29 -11.72 8.81
C ILE A 146 -11.54 -13.01 8.53
N ALA A 147 -10.98 -13.63 9.57
CA ALA A 147 -10.41 -14.97 9.49
C ALA A 147 -11.50 -16.05 9.67
N ALA A 148 -11.78 -16.84 8.63
CA ALA A 148 -12.78 -17.92 8.67
C ALA A 148 -12.20 -19.29 9.03
N VAL A 149 -10.88 -19.41 9.26
CA VAL A 149 -10.25 -20.65 9.75
C VAL A 149 -10.95 -21.17 11.00
N LYS A 150 -11.05 -22.50 11.15
CA LYS A 150 -11.57 -23.14 12.37
C LYS A 150 -10.80 -22.62 13.58
N ALA A 151 -11.54 -22.25 14.64
CA ALA A 151 -10.89 -21.85 15.89
C ALA A 151 -10.12 -23.02 16.50
N SER A 152 -8.94 -22.76 17.03
CA SER A 152 -8.18 -23.76 17.79
C SER A 152 -8.81 -23.98 19.15
N THR A 153 -8.74 -25.21 19.65
CA THR A 153 -9.04 -25.54 21.06
C THR A 153 -7.84 -25.31 21.98
N ASP A 154 -6.65 -25.14 21.42
CA ASP A 154 -5.46 -24.74 22.16
C ASP A 154 -5.52 -23.23 22.44
N PRO A 155 -5.61 -22.80 23.72
CA PRO A 155 -5.72 -21.38 24.08
C PRO A 155 -4.47 -20.57 23.76
N THR A 156 -3.34 -21.22 23.45
CA THR A 156 -2.07 -20.55 23.10
C THR A 156 -1.94 -20.30 21.60
N ALA A 157 -2.85 -20.83 20.77
CA ALA A 157 -2.79 -20.71 19.33
C ALA A 157 -3.24 -19.32 18.82
N VAL A 158 -2.65 -18.87 17.72
CA VAL A 158 -2.97 -17.57 17.07
C VAL A 158 -4.40 -17.46 16.54
N ASN A 159 -5.11 -18.58 16.40
CA ASN A 159 -6.50 -18.68 15.98
C ASN A 159 -7.40 -19.24 17.09
N ALA A 160 -7.05 -19.08 18.37
CA ALA A 160 -7.87 -19.45 19.53
C ALA A 160 -9.07 -18.49 19.74
N TYR A 161 -9.86 -18.31 18.68
CA TYR A 161 -11.00 -17.39 18.66
C TYR A 161 -12.16 -17.92 19.49
N SER A 162 -12.62 -17.12 20.45
CA SER A 162 -13.75 -17.42 21.33
C SER A 162 -15.08 -16.88 20.77
N GLN A 163 -15.02 -15.73 20.10
CA GLN A 163 -16.18 -15.04 19.52
C GLN A 163 -15.87 -14.54 18.10
N PHE A 164 -16.89 -14.07 17.39
CA PHE A 164 -16.72 -13.58 16.02
C PHE A 164 -15.79 -12.37 15.98
N GLN A 165 -15.87 -11.49 16.98
CA GLN A 165 -15.11 -10.26 17.07
C GLN A 165 -13.60 -10.52 17.08
N ASP A 166 -13.14 -11.62 17.69
CA ASP A 166 -11.73 -12.01 17.75
C ASP A 166 -11.12 -12.21 16.35
N ARG A 167 -11.96 -12.50 15.34
CA ARG A 167 -11.55 -12.81 13.97
C ARG A 167 -11.30 -11.56 13.13
N LEU A 168 -11.65 -10.38 13.65
CA LEU A 168 -11.59 -9.12 12.91
C LEU A 168 -10.23 -8.45 13.06
N VAL A 169 -9.68 -8.04 11.92
CA VAL A 169 -8.49 -7.18 11.85
C VAL A 169 -8.80 -5.98 10.99
N TYR A 170 -8.42 -4.80 11.47
CA TYR A 170 -8.61 -3.53 10.78
C TYR A 170 -7.25 -2.98 10.34
N VAL A 171 -7.21 -2.43 9.14
CA VAL A 171 -6.03 -1.75 8.59
C VAL A 171 -6.45 -0.38 8.10
N VAL A 172 -5.72 0.65 8.50
CA VAL A 172 -5.90 2.04 8.02
C VAL A 172 -4.56 2.56 7.52
N GLN A 173 -4.56 3.17 6.34
CA GLN A 173 -3.33 3.64 5.68
C GLN A 173 -3.55 5.03 5.06
N GLY A 174 -2.55 5.89 5.24
CA GLY A 174 -2.46 7.17 4.54
C GLY A 174 -1.39 7.08 3.46
N ILE A 175 -1.77 7.15 2.19
CA ILE A 175 -0.88 7.00 1.05
C ILE A 175 -0.53 8.39 0.53
N ILE A 176 0.72 8.80 0.72
CA ILE A 176 1.25 10.09 0.27
C ILE A 176 2.16 9.81 -0.91
N ALA A 177 1.74 10.22 -2.11
CA ALA A 177 2.42 9.90 -3.36
C ALA A 177 2.82 11.14 -4.13
N ARG A 178 3.94 11.06 -4.85
CA ARG A 178 4.38 12.09 -5.79
C ARG A 178 4.84 11.46 -7.10
N LYS A 179 4.33 12.00 -8.20
CA LYS A 179 4.92 11.82 -9.53
C LYS A 179 5.92 12.94 -9.75
N PHE A 180 7.20 12.61 -9.80
CA PHE A 180 8.24 13.61 -10.06
C PHE A 180 8.35 13.94 -11.54
N ASN A 181 8.18 12.93 -12.38
CA ASN A 181 8.18 13.06 -13.83
C ASN A 181 7.50 11.84 -14.47
N ASN A 182 7.51 11.76 -15.80
CA ASN A 182 6.88 10.68 -16.56
C ASN A 182 7.55 9.30 -16.40
N ASN A 183 8.72 9.24 -15.76
CA ASN A 183 9.51 8.02 -15.57
C ASN A 183 9.65 7.62 -14.10
N PHE A 184 9.40 8.52 -13.14
CA PHE A 184 9.60 8.23 -11.73
C PHE A 184 8.45 8.72 -10.85
N SER A 185 7.97 7.84 -9.98
CA SER A 185 6.99 8.14 -8.95
C SER A 185 7.33 7.37 -7.68
N MET A 186 7.02 7.96 -6.53
CA MET A 186 7.23 7.32 -5.24
C MET A 186 6.04 7.59 -4.31
N LEU A 187 5.96 6.79 -3.25
CA LEU A 187 5.02 6.99 -2.18
C LEU A 187 5.61 6.62 -0.83
N VAL A 188 5.06 7.23 0.21
CA VAL A 188 5.22 6.84 1.62
C VAL A 188 3.84 6.55 2.18
N MET A 189 3.72 5.50 2.98
CA MET A 189 2.45 5.00 3.49
C MET A 189 2.55 4.62 4.97
N PRO A 190 2.33 5.57 5.90
CA PRO A 190 2.00 5.22 7.27
C PRO A 190 0.77 4.30 7.32
N SER A 191 0.86 3.27 8.16
CA SER A 191 -0.17 2.26 8.37
C SER A 191 -0.39 2.05 9.85
N TYR A 192 -1.65 1.78 10.22
CA TYR A 192 -2.06 1.34 11.54
C TYR A 192 -2.91 0.08 11.39
N ILE A 193 -2.58 -0.93 12.19
CA ILE A 193 -3.22 -2.24 12.17
C ILE A 193 -3.75 -2.51 13.57
N HIS A 194 -5.04 -2.82 13.69
CA HIS A 194 -5.67 -3.25 14.93
C HIS A 194 -6.20 -4.68 14.78
N ARG A 195 -5.66 -5.61 15.56
CA ARG A 195 -6.10 -7.00 15.66
C ARG A 195 -6.94 -7.15 16.92
N ASN A 196 -8.19 -7.57 16.80
CA ASN A 196 -9.06 -7.76 17.96
C ASN A 196 -8.54 -8.86 18.90
N PHE A 197 -7.91 -9.89 18.34
CA PHE A 197 -7.28 -10.97 19.09
C PHE A 197 -5.81 -11.11 18.72
N THR A 198 -4.97 -11.29 19.73
CA THR A 198 -3.58 -11.67 19.58
C THR A 198 -3.20 -12.65 20.68
N VAL A 199 -2.19 -13.48 20.42
CA VAL A 199 -1.64 -14.37 21.46
C VAL A 199 -1.03 -13.57 22.60
N PHE A 200 -0.85 -14.22 23.75
CA PHE A 200 -0.19 -13.64 24.90
C PHE A 200 1.19 -13.07 24.51
N GLY A 201 1.49 -11.86 25.00
CA GLY A 201 2.76 -11.17 24.74
C GLY A 201 2.84 -10.43 23.41
N ASP A 202 1.86 -10.53 22.52
CA ASP A 202 1.78 -9.74 21.29
C ASP A 202 1.07 -8.38 21.51
N GLU A 203 1.00 -7.54 20.48
CA GLU A 203 0.36 -6.23 20.47
C GLU A 203 -0.86 -6.20 19.55
N ASN A 204 -2.03 -5.83 20.08
CA ASN A 204 -3.22 -5.65 19.25
C ASN A 204 -3.03 -4.54 18.21
N ASP A 205 -2.31 -3.49 18.60
CA ASP A 205 -2.06 -2.29 17.82
C ASP A 205 -0.63 -2.27 17.29
N LEU A 206 -0.48 -2.13 15.97
CA LEU A 206 0.82 -2.06 15.31
C LEU A 206 0.84 -0.90 14.32
N PHE A 207 1.81 0.00 14.48
CA PHE A 207 2.14 1.00 13.49
C PHE A 207 3.18 0.44 12.51
N ALA A 208 3.09 0.85 11.25
CA ALA A 208 4.10 0.54 10.25
C ALA A 208 4.30 1.71 9.29
N LEU A 209 5.50 1.79 8.71
CA LEU A 209 5.80 2.72 7.62
C LEU A 209 6.22 1.92 6.40
N SER A 210 5.57 2.21 5.26
CA SER A 210 6.00 1.67 3.98
C SER A 210 6.50 2.77 3.06
N VAL A 211 7.43 2.41 2.18
CA VAL A 211 7.90 3.23 1.07
C VAL A 211 7.83 2.40 -0.20
N GLY A 212 7.51 3.04 -1.32
CA GLY A 212 7.47 2.36 -2.60
C GLY A 212 7.75 3.28 -3.77
N GLY A 213 8.18 2.69 -4.87
CA GLY A 213 8.60 3.43 -6.06
C GLY A 213 8.31 2.69 -7.35
N ARG A 214 8.18 3.47 -8.41
CA ARG A 214 7.98 3.00 -9.77
C ARG A 214 8.91 3.76 -10.71
N ILE A 215 9.75 3.03 -11.44
CA ILE A 215 10.68 3.55 -12.45
C ILE A 215 10.29 2.98 -13.81
N LYS A 216 9.86 3.83 -14.74
CA LYS A 216 9.51 3.43 -16.10
C LYS A 216 10.78 3.08 -16.88
N LEU A 217 10.85 1.85 -17.39
CA LEU A 217 11.97 1.36 -18.21
C LEU A 217 11.68 1.53 -19.70
N THR A 218 10.46 1.21 -20.12
CA THR A 218 10.00 1.37 -21.51
C THR A 218 8.58 1.92 -21.54
N LYS A 219 7.97 2.08 -22.72
CA LYS A 219 6.56 2.51 -22.81
C LYS A 219 5.59 1.55 -22.10
N ARG A 220 5.94 0.26 -21.98
CA ARG A 220 5.07 -0.80 -21.45
C ARG A 220 5.69 -1.58 -20.28
N MET A 221 6.86 -1.17 -19.79
CA MET A 221 7.55 -1.84 -18.69
C MET A 221 8.01 -0.83 -17.64
N ALA A 222 7.86 -1.18 -16.38
CA ALA A 222 8.43 -0.44 -15.26
C ALA A 222 9.04 -1.41 -14.23
N PHE A 223 10.08 -0.96 -13.56
CA PHE A 223 10.55 -1.56 -12.32
C PHE A 223 9.73 -0.98 -11.16
N VAL A 224 9.31 -1.84 -10.25
CA VAL A 224 8.56 -1.47 -9.05
C VAL A 224 9.20 -2.13 -7.84
N ALA A 225 9.24 -1.40 -6.72
CA ALA A 225 9.71 -1.93 -5.47
C ALA A 225 9.00 -1.27 -4.29
N ASP A 226 8.85 -2.02 -3.20
CA ASP A 226 8.34 -1.52 -1.94
C ASP A 226 9.04 -2.15 -0.74
N TYR A 227 9.03 -1.43 0.37
CA TYR A 227 9.61 -1.85 1.63
C TYR A 227 8.73 -1.40 2.78
N THR A 228 8.48 -2.30 3.74
CA THR A 228 7.63 -2.04 4.90
C THR A 228 8.37 -2.35 6.19
N ILE A 229 8.34 -1.39 7.12
CA ILE A 229 8.93 -1.46 8.45
C ILE A 229 7.79 -1.43 9.48
N PRO A 230 7.51 -2.55 10.16
CA PRO A 230 6.59 -2.58 11.30
C PRO A 230 7.29 -2.12 12.58
N PHE A 231 6.67 -1.19 13.33
CA PHE A 231 7.20 -0.64 14.58
C PHE A 231 6.74 -1.43 15.80
N ARG A 232 7.15 -2.70 15.84
CA ARG A 232 6.83 -3.62 16.94
C ARG A 232 7.57 -3.22 18.22
N ASN A 233 6.93 -3.38 19.38
CA ASN A 233 7.61 -3.22 20.67
C ASN A 233 8.74 -4.27 20.80
N LYS A 234 9.93 -3.83 21.25
CA LYS A 234 11.14 -4.69 21.30
C LYS A 234 10.99 -5.89 22.23
N ASP A 235 10.42 -5.69 23.41
CA ASP A 235 10.29 -6.76 24.42
C ASP A 235 9.24 -7.78 23.99
N LYS A 236 8.11 -7.30 23.45
CA LYS A 236 7.07 -8.15 22.86
C LYS A 236 7.59 -8.94 21.67
N LYS A 237 8.36 -8.29 20.78
CA LYS A 237 9.02 -8.97 19.66
C LYS A 237 9.94 -10.08 20.17
N ALA A 238 10.84 -9.80 21.11
CA ALA A 238 11.76 -10.79 21.66
C ALA A 238 11.02 -11.97 22.32
N TYR A 239 9.96 -11.68 23.08
CA TYR A 239 9.09 -12.70 23.65
C TYR A 239 8.48 -13.61 22.58
N LEU A 240 7.87 -13.05 21.53
CA LEU A 240 7.28 -13.83 20.45
C LEU A 240 8.31 -14.64 19.66
N GLU A 241 9.49 -14.07 19.41
CA GLU A 241 10.55 -14.75 18.68
C GLU A 241 11.12 -15.93 19.47
N SER A 242 11.24 -15.80 20.79
CA SER A 242 11.68 -16.88 21.68
C SER A 242 10.64 -18.00 21.84
N THR A 243 9.34 -17.65 21.87
CA THR A 243 8.27 -18.63 22.12
C THR A 243 7.77 -19.32 20.86
N SER A 244 7.70 -18.61 19.73
CA SER A 244 7.23 -19.17 18.45
C SER A 244 8.35 -19.82 17.62
N GLY A 245 9.61 -19.51 17.91
CA GLY A 245 10.76 -19.90 17.08
C GLY A 245 10.85 -19.19 15.72
N ASN A 246 9.91 -18.28 15.43
CA ASN A 246 9.90 -17.49 14.20
C ASN A 246 10.52 -16.11 14.44
N GLN A 247 11.34 -15.65 13.51
CA GLN A 247 11.93 -14.31 13.54
C GLN A 247 11.09 -13.36 12.69
N PHE A 248 10.86 -12.12 13.12
CA PHE A 248 10.13 -11.13 12.33
C PHE A 248 11.09 -10.27 11.51
N TYR A 249 10.80 -10.16 10.21
CA TYR A 249 11.56 -9.39 9.24
C TYR A 249 10.73 -8.26 8.64
N ASN A 250 11.42 -7.21 8.19
CA ASN A 250 10.81 -6.21 7.33
C ASN A 250 10.45 -6.83 5.98
N THR A 251 9.40 -6.32 5.36
CA THR A 251 8.97 -6.80 4.05
C THR A 251 9.68 -6.01 2.96
N LEU A 252 10.29 -6.71 2.02
CA LEU A 252 10.84 -6.15 0.78
C LEU A 252 10.18 -6.85 -0.40
N GLY A 253 9.67 -6.05 -1.33
CA GLY A 253 9.14 -6.50 -2.61
C GLY A 253 9.83 -5.77 -3.77
N ALA A 254 10.16 -6.50 -4.83
CA ALA A 254 10.66 -5.91 -6.07
C ALA A 254 10.14 -6.71 -7.28
N GLY A 255 9.97 -6.05 -8.42
CA GLY A 255 9.44 -6.71 -9.59
C GLY A 255 9.37 -5.84 -10.84
N LEU A 256 8.85 -6.46 -11.90
CA LEU A 256 8.57 -5.80 -13.17
C LEU A 256 7.06 -5.70 -13.38
N GLU A 257 6.60 -4.50 -13.68
CA GLU A 257 5.25 -4.17 -14.12
C GLU A 257 5.20 -4.15 -15.66
N PHE A 258 4.24 -4.86 -16.25
CA PHE A 258 4.00 -4.90 -17.68
C PHE A 258 2.57 -4.45 -18.01
N GLU A 259 2.44 -3.59 -19.01
CA GLU A 259 1.15 -3.13 -19.51
C GLU A 259 0.85 -3.77 -20.87
N THR A 260 -0.21 -4.57 -20.93
CA THR A 260 -0.67 -5.23 -22.16
C THR A 260 -2.13 -4.90 -22.44
N GLY A 261 -2.36 -3.72 -23.04
CA GLY A 261 -3.61 -3.37 -23.74
C GLY A 261 -4.92 -3.66 -22.98
N GLY A 262 -4.94 -3.44 -21.66
CA GLY A 262 -6.10 -3.73 -20.80
C GLY A 262 -5.77 -4.58 -19.56
N HIS A 263 -4.59 -5.18 -19.52
CA HIS A 263 -4.07 -5.89 -18.35
C HIS A 263 -2.82 -5.21 -17.79
N ILE A 264 -2.71 -5.25 -16.47
CA ILE A 264 -1.48 -4.91 -15.75
C ILE A 264 -0.98 -6.20 -15.11
N PHE A 265 0.23 -6.59 -15.46
CA PHE A 265 0.91 -7.75 -14.91
C PHE A 265 2.05 -7.28 -14.01
N HIS A 266 2.18 -7.86 -12.82
CA HIS A 266 3.42 -7.81 -12.06
C HIS A 266 4.05 -9.19 -12.04
N LEU A 267 5.33 -9.27 -12.39
CA LEU A 267 6.19 -10.38 -11.98
C LEU A 267 7.01 -9.89 -10.80
N ASN A 268 6.81 -10.49 -9.63
CA ASN A 268 7.33 -9.94 -8.39
C ASN A 268 8.03 -10.97 -7.53
N PHE A 269 8.93 -10.46 -6.70
CA PHE A 269 9.69 -11.22 -5.73
C PHE A 269 9.57 -10.54 -4.39
N THR A 270 9.27 -11.31 -3.34
CA THR A 270 9.13 -10.76 -2.00
C THR A 270 9.44 -11.81 -0.93
N ASN A 271 9.89 -11.36 0.24
CA ASN A 271 9.98 -12.20 1.43
C ASN A 271 8.69 -12.21 2.26
N ALA A 272 7.61 -11.56 1.86
CA ALA A 272 6.32 -11.75 2.54
C ALA A 272 5.58 -12.99 2.03
N THR A 273 5.07 -13.83 2.91
CA THR A 273 4.32 -15.06 2.55
C THR A 273 2.86 -14.73 2.23
N ALA A 274 2.24 -13.85 3.01
CA ALA A 274 0.86 -13.41 2.82
C ALA A 274 0.76 -12.19 1.89
N ILE A 275 -0.31 -12.12 1.11
CA ILE A 275 -0.61 -10.99 0.20
C ILE A 275 -1.29 -9.84 0.95
N GLN A 276 -2.10 -10.16 1.96
CA GLN A 276 -2.99 -9.21 2.60
C GLN A 276 -2.28 -8.42 3.71
N GLU A 277 -2.58 -7.12 3.81
CA GLU A 277 -1.94 -6.10 4.67
C GLU A 277 -1.91 -6.48 6.16
N SER A 278 -2.98 -7.09 6.66
CA SER A 278 -3.11 -7.57 8.04
C SER A 278 -2.18 -8.72 8.39
N GLN A 279 -1.56 -9.38 7.40
CA GLN A 279 -0.62 -10.47 7.60
C GLN A 279 0.80 -10.14 7.13
N PHE A 280 0.98 -9.52 5.96
CA PHE A 280 2.35 -9.26 5.50
C PHE A 280 3.07 -8.22 6.37
N ILE A 281 2.32 -7.27 6.95
CA ILE A 281 2.88 -6.25 7.83
C ILE A 281 3.23 -6.86 9.20
N THR A 282 2.37 -7.71 9.74
CA THR A 282 2.51 -8.27 11.10
C THR A 282 3.40 -9.50 11.16
N ASP A 283 3.31 -10.38 10.14
CA ASP A 283 3.72 -11.79 10.22
C ASP A 283 4.75 -12.20 9.17
N THR A 284 5.43 -11.24 8.54
CA THR A 284 6.57 -11.56 7.66
C THR A 284 7.72 -12.15 8.47
N ASN A 285 7.89 -13.46 8.34
CA ASN A 285 8.86 -14.26 9.10
C ASN A 285 9.95 -14.93 8.26
N THR A 286 10.03 -14.57 6.97
CA THR A 286 11.04 -15.08 6.04
C THR A 286 12.02 -14.02 5.59
N SER A 287 13.25 -14.42 5.27
CA SER A 287 14.36 -13.52 4.97
C SER A 287 14.95 -13.71 3.57
N TRP A 288 15.17 -12.60 2.86
CA TRP A 288 15.93 -12.57 1.60
C TRP A 288 17.33 -13.18 1.74
N LEU A 289 18.03 -12.88 2.83
CA LEU A 289 19.41 -13.34 3.07
C LEU A 289 19.51 -14.86 3.26
N LYS A 290 18.40 -15.49 3.68
CA LYS A 290 18.29 -16.95 3.83
C LYS A 290 17.76 -17.63 2.57
N GLY A 291 17.57 -16.88 1.48
CA GLY A 291 16.95 -17.39 0.25
C GLY A 291 15.43 -17.57 0.33
N GLN A 292 14.80 -17.15 1.42
CA GLN A 292 13.36 -17.33 1.69
C GLN A 292 12.53 -16.17 1.10
N TYR A 293 12.82 -15.83 -0.15
CA TYR A 293 11.99 -14.96 -0.97
C TYR A 293 11.34 -15.81 -2.04
N ARG A 294 10.18 -15.39 -2.51
CA ARG A 294 9.35 -16.18 -3.43
C ARG A 294 9.01 -15.39 -4.66
N TRP A 295 8.89 -16.09 -5.77
CA TRP A 295 8.25 -15.54 -6.95
C TRP A 295 6.75 -15.40 -6.68
N GLY A 296 6.16 -14.37 -7.27
CA GLY A 296 4.73 -14.18 -7.33
C GLY A 296 4.36 -13.43 -8.59
N PHE A 297 3.07 -13.41 -8.86
CA PHE A 297 2.53 -12.56 -9.89
C PHE A 297 1.25 -11.90 -9.41
N SER A 298 0.92 -10.78 -10.06
CA SER A 298 -0.44 -10.26 -10.02
C SER A 298 -0.91 -9.95 -11.42
N ILE A 299 -2.20 -10.20 -11.67
CA ILE A 299 -2.86 -9.87 -12.92
C ILE A 299 -4.08 -9.04 -12.55
N ALA A 300 -4.13 -7.83 -13.08
CA ALA A 300 -5.27 -6.94 -12.93
C ALA A 300 -5.89 -6.66 -14.29
N ARG A 301 -7.21 -6.79 -14.37
CA ARG A 301 -8.00 -6.44 -15.56
C ARG A 301 -9.11 -5.47 -15.18
N ARG A 302 -9.17 -4.37 -15.91
CA ARG A 302 -10.25 -3.39 -15.75
C ARG A 302 -11.41 -3.70 -16.67
N PHE A 303 -12.61 -3.62 -16.11
CA PHE A 303 -13.88 -3.70 -16.82
C PHE A 303 -14.61 -2.38 -16.67
N SER A 304 -15.06 -1.80 -17.77
CA SER A 304 -15.90 -0.61 -17.74
C SER A 304 -17.37 -0.99 -17.96
N PHE A 305 -18.24 -0.51 -17.08
CA PHE A 305 -19.68 -0.65 -17.18
C PHE A 305 -20.36 0.64 -17.68
N ASP A 306 -19.58 1.63 -18.09
CA ASP A 306 -20.12 2.83 -18.71
C ASP A 306 -20.61 2.52 -20.13
N LYS A 307 -21.94 2.52 -20.29
CA LYS A 307 -22.63 2.26 -21.56
C LYS A 307 -22.19 3.21 -22.68
N LYS A 308 -21.63 4.39 -22.36
CA LYS A 308 -21.14 5.35 -23.37
C LYS A 308 -19.74 5.01 -23.89
N LYS A 309 -18.92 4.28 -23.13
CA LYS A 309 -17.58 3.80 -23.55
C LYS A 309 -17.62 2.39 -24.15
N ALA A 310 -18.76 1.71 -24.09
CA ALA A 310 -18.95 0.35 -24.60
C ALA A 310 -19.35 0.27 -26.09
N LYS A 311 -19.31 1.40 -26.81
CA LYS A 311 -19.43 1.51 -28.28
C LYS A 311 -18.13 2.05 -28.84
#